data_AF-A0A0G9HAR7-F1
#
_entry.id   AF-A0A0G9HAR7-F1
#
_cell.length_a   1.000
_cell.length_b   1.000
_cell.length_c   1.000
_cell.angle_alpha   90.00
_cell.angle_beta   90.00
_cell.angle_gamma   90.00
#
_symmetry.space_group_name_H-M   'P 1'
#
loop_
_entity.id
_entity.type
_entity.pdbx_description
1 polymer ?
#
loop_
_entity_poly.entity_id
_entity_poly.type
_entity_poly.pdbx_seq_one_letter_code
_entity_poly.pdbx_strand_id
1 'polypeptide(L)'
;MGRFLAKVGLEVLALRTLSVPKWNEHLVGQAELDELRRFARYNEGPDWPFTVRAIHPVNGVFEEGDGFFEVLHEFDLLMSESSEIYLVISLFGTEMVINLGGREIDGYGRWLVTNNGVSPLYSGKNAERIA
;
A
#
# COMPACT_ATOMS: atom_id res chain seq x y z
N MET A 1 0.70 -13.00 6.45
CA MET A 1 1.00 -11.58 6.17
C MET A 1 -0.05 -10.92 5.26
N GLY A 2 -0.48 -11.55 4.15
CA GLY A 2 -1.51 -10.98 3.26
C GLY A 2 -2.80 -10.50 3.96
N ARG A 3 -3.33 -11.25 4.94
CA ARG A 3 -4.50 -10.80 5.74
C ARG A 3 -4.27 -9.50 6.51
N PHE A 4 -3.06 -9.30 7.05
CA PHE A 4 -2.71 -8.08 7.76
C PHE A 4 -2.72 -6.90 6.79
N LEU A 5 -2.07 -7.06 5.62
CA LEU A 5 -2.05 -6.04 4.57
C LEU A 5 -3.45 -5.73 4.03
N ALA A 6 -4.31 -6.74 3.88
CA ALA A 6 -5.70 -6.54 3.48
C ALA A 6 -6.48 -5.69 4.49
N LYS A 7 -6.29 -5.91 5.80
CA LYS A 7 -6.88 -5.06 6.85
C LYS A 7 -6.36 -3.64 6.77
N VAL A 8 -5.03 -3.46 6.70
CA VAL A 8 -4.42 -2.13 6.58
C VAL A 8 -4.93 -1.41 5.33
N GLY A 9 -5.06 -2.12 4.20
CA GLY A 9 -5.53 -1.53 2.93
C GLY A 9 -6.95 -0.99 3.04
N LEU A 10 -7.85 -1.72 3.70
CA LEU A 10 -9.22 -1.26 3.97
C LEU A 10 -9.24 -0.03 4.88
N GLU A 11 -8.40 0.01 5.93
CA GLU A 11 -8.29 1.18 6.81
C GLU A 11 -7.69 2.40 6.08
N VAL A 12 -6.70 2.19 5.20
CA VAL A 12 -6.10 3.26 4.40
C VAL A 12 -7.12 3.82 3.39
N LEU A 13 -7.94 2.96 2.76
CA LEU A 13 -9.04 3.42 1.92
C LEU A 13 -10.02 4.28 2.73
N ALA A 14 -10.45 3.80 3.89
CA ALA A 14 -11.37 4.55 4.77
C ALA A 14 -10.76 5.88 5.25
N LEU A 15 -9.46 5.91 5.55
CA LEU A 15 -8.73 7.12 5.91
C LEU A 15 -8.73 8.15 4.76
N ARG A 16 -8.52 7.69 3.51
CA ARG A 16 -8.52 8.56 2.31
C ARG A 16 -9.88 9.17 2.03
N THR A 17 -10.95 8.49 2.41
CA THR A 17 -12.33 8.94 2.19
C THR A 17 -12.94 9.68 3.37
N LEU A 18 -12.24 9.76 4.50
CA LEU A 18 -12.75 10.34 5.74
C LEU A 18 -13.12 11.82 5.61
N SER A 19 -12.39 12.58 4.78
CA SER A 19 -12.63 14.01 4.57
C SER A 19 -13.83 14.30 3.67
N VAL A 20 -14.38 13.30 2.97
CA VAL A 20 -15.49 13.48 2.03
C VAL A 20 -16.78 12.92 2.65
N PRO A 21 -17.80 13.76 2.91
CA PRO A 21 -19.04 13.31 3.52
C PRO A 21 -19.67 12.12 2.76
N LYS A 22 -20.15 11.13 3.51
CA LYS A 22 -20.79 9.89 3.03
C LYS A 22 -19.91 8.93 2.22
N TRP A 23 -18.66 9.25 1.93
CA TRP A 23 -17.82 8.34 1.16
C TRP A 23 -17.45 7.06 1.92
N ASN A 24 -17.33 7.12 3.25
CA ASN A 24 -17.15 5.90 4.06
C ASN A 24 -18.37 4.97 3.97
N GLU A 25 -19.59 5.52 3.98
CA GLU A 25 -20.81 4.72 3.78
C GLU A 25 -20.81 4.06 2.39
N HIS A 26 -20.38 4.83 1.38
CA HIS A 26 -20.24 4.32 0.02
C HIS A 26 -19.19 3.21 -0.09
N LEU A 27 -18.00 3.41 0.50
CA LEU A 27 -16.91 2.44 0.53
C LEU A 27 -17.34 1.11 1.15
N VAL A 28 -18.10 1.17 2.26
CA VAL A 28 -18.66 -0.03 2.91
C VAL A 28 -19.67 -0.74 2.01
N GLY A 29 -20.34 -0.04 1.10
CA GLY A 29 -21.28 -0.62 0.15
C GLY A 29 -20.64 -1.20 -1.12
N GLN A 30 -19.34 -1.00 -1.35
CA GLN A 30 -18.70 -1.42 -2.61
C GLN A 30 -18.51 -2.95 -2.67
N ALA A 31 -19.12 -3.56 -3.70
CA ALA A 31 -19.09 -5.00 -3.90
C ALA A 31 -17.71 -5.50 -4.32
N GLU A 32 -16.93 -4.66 -5.00
CA GLU A 32 -15.56 -4.94 -5.45
C GLU A 32 -14.62 -5.21 -4.27
N LEU A 33 -14.94 -4.70 -3.07
CA LEU A 33 -14.17 -4.94 -1.85
C LEU A 33 -14.67 -6.14 -1.04
N ASP A 34 -15.76 -6.79 -1.43
CA ASP A 34 -16.36 -7.88 -0.65
C ASP A 34 -15.42 -9.06 -0.46
N GLU A 35 -14.73 -9.48 -1.50
CA GLU A 35 -13.78 -10.58 -1.41
C GLU A 35 -12.61 -10.25 -0.50
N LEU A 36 -12.06 -9.04 -0.62
CA LEU A 36 -10.99 -8.55 0.25
C LEU A 36 -11.46 -8.50 1.72
N ARG A 37 -12.69 -8.03 1.97
CA ARG A 37 -13.28 -7.99 3.32
C ARG A 37 -13.48 -9.38 3.91
N ARG A 38 -14.01 -10.33 3.14
CA ARG A 38 -14.17 -11.72 3.57
C ARG A 38 -12.82 -12.38 3.85
N PHE A 39 -11.82 -12.16 3.01
CA PHE A 39 -10.45 -12.62 3.25
C PHE A 39 -9.83 -12.00 4.52
N ALA A 40 -9.89 -10.67 4.67
CA ALA A 40 -9.35 -9.97 5.83
C ALA A 40 -9.99 -10.43 7.14
N ARG A 41 -11.32 -10.57 7.15
CA ARG A 41 -12.10 -10.91 8.34
C ARG A 41 -12.07 -12.40 8.67
N TYR A 42 -12.37 -13.25 7.69
CA TYR A 42 -12.63 -14.67 7.89
C TYR A 42 -11.54 -15.59 7.34
N ASN A 43 -10.54 -15.06 6.63
CA ASN A 43 -9.58 -15.86 5.86
C ASN A 43 -10.26 -16.73 4.80
N GLU A 44 -11.30 -16.19 4.17
CA GLU A 44 -12.06 -16.90 3.14
C GLU A 44 -11.35 -16.87 1.78
N GLY A 45 -11.40 -18.01 1.08
CA GLY A 45 -10.80 -18.19 -0.23
C GLY A 45 -9.29 -18.51 -0.19
N PRO A 46 -8.60 -18.44 -1.36
CA PRO A 46 -7.17 -18.67 -1.47
C PRO A 46 -6.31 -17.67 -0.66
N ASP A 47 -4.99 -17.80 -0.76
CA ASP A 47 -4.09 -16.74 -0.29
C ASP A 47 -4.15 -15.51 -1.19
N TRP A 48 -3.92 -14.34 -0.59
CA TRP A 48 -3.88 -13.06 -1.31
C TRP A 48 -2.41 -12.69 -1.56
N PRO A 49 -1.96 -12.63 -2.83
CA PRO A 49 -0.56 -12.39 -3.14
C PRO A 49 -0.15 -10.96 -2.77
N PHE A 50 1.10 -10.83 -2.37
CA PHE A 50 1.73 -9.56 -2.04
C PHE A 50 3.24 -9.66 -2.34
N THR A 51 3.90 -8.53 -2.60
CA THR A 51 5.36 -8.47 -2.73
C THR A 51 6.00 -8.02 -1.43
N VAL A 52 7.29 -8.34 -1.26
CA VAL A 52 8.14 -7.86 -0.17
C VAL A 52 9.48 -7.47 -0.76
N ARG A 53 10.00 -6.30 -0.40
CA ARG A 53 11.38 -5.89 -0.72
C ARG A 53 11.91 -4.88 0.28
N ALA A 54 13.22 -4.79 0.41
CA ALA A 54 13.87 -3.72 1.16
C ALA A 54 13.97 -2.46 0.29
N ILE A 55 13.63 -1.30 0.84
CA ILE A 55 13.80 0.02 0.22
C ILE A 55 14.86 0.86 0.95
N HIS A 56 15.08 0.61 2.24
CA HIS A 56 16.21 1.11 3.02
C HIS A 56 16.53 0.15 4.18
N PRO A 57 17.67 0.30 4.88
CA PRO A 57 18.00 -0.55 6.02
C PRO A 57 16.99 -0.42 7.17
N VAL A 58 16.81 -1.51 7.92
CA VAL A 58 15.89 -1.57 9.09
C VAL A 58 16.23 -0.54 10.16
N ASN A 59 17.52 -0.27 10.37
CA ASN A 59 18.03 0.76 11.28
C ASN A 59 18.59 1.94 10.49
N GLY A 60 17.97 2.27 9.36
CA GLY A 60 18.35 3.41 8.53
C GLY A 60 18.12 4.70 9.31
N VAL A 61 19.17 5.50 9.44
CA VAL A 61 19.12 6.83 10.02
C VAL A 61 19.27 7.84 8.89
N PHE A 62 18.34 8.78 8.83
CA PHE A 62 18.24 9.79 7.78
C PHE A 62 18.51 11.17 8.37
N GLU A 63 19.06 12.04 7.52
CA GLU A 63 19.40 13.42 7.88
C GLU A 63 18.40 14.38 7.24
N GLU A 64 17.80 15.26 8.03
CA GLU A 64 16.97 16.37 7.55
C GLU A 64 17.32 17.64 8.35
N GLY A 65 17.90 18.62 7.67
CA GLY A 65 18.47 19.81 8.32
C GLY A 65 19.58 19.42 9.31
N ASP A 66 19.45 19.85 10.56
CA ASP A 66 20.40 19.54 11.64
C ASP A 66 19.98 18.31 12.47
N GLY A 67 18.96 17.57 12.02
CA GLY A 67 18.37 16.45 12.75
C GLY A 67 18.63 15.08 12.12
N PHE A 68 18.63 14.05 12.96
CA PHE A 68 18.65 12.64 12.56
C PHE A 68 17.32 11.99 12.95
N PHE A 69 16.78 11.15 12.07
CA PHE A 69 15.54 10.43 12.34
C PHE A 69 15.53 9.03 11.71
N GLU A 70 14.63 8.19 12.18
CA GLU A 70 14.36 6.87 11.61
C GLU A 70 12.97 6.84 10.98
N VAL A 71 12.87 6.22 9.81
CA VAL A 71 11.59 5.97 9.15
C VAL A 71 11.05 4.62 9.61
N LEU A 72 10.16 4.65 10.61
CA LEU A 72 9.58 3.43 11.20
C LEU A 72 8.48 2.83 10.32
N HIS A 73 7.64 3.69 9.74
CA HIS A 73 6.57 3.26 8.85
C HIS A 73 6.15 4.36 7.89
N GLU A 74 5.75 3.95 6.69
CA GLU A 74 5.16 4.81 5.68
C GLU A 74 4.14 4.02 4.87
N PHE A 75 3.13 4.68 4.33
CA PHE A 75 2.21 4.04 3.41
C PHE A 75 1.61 5.02 2.40
N ASP A 76 1.12 4.47 1.30
CA ASP A 76 0.26 5.15 0.34
C ASP A 76 -0.55 4.15 -0.49
N LEU A 77 -1.50 4.66 -1.26
CA LEU A 77 -2.16 3.96 -2.34
C LEU A 77 -1.50 4.33 -3.67
N LEU A 78 -1.15 3.29 -4.41
CA LEU A 78 -0.78 3.37 -5.82
C LEU A 78 -2.00 3.00 -6.66
N MET A 79 -2.34 3.84 -7.62
CA MET A 79 -3.31 3.52 -8.67
C MET A 79 -2.54 3.26 -9.97
N SER A 80 -2.66 2.06 -10.53
CA SER A 80 -2.01 1.71 -11.80
C SER A 80 -2.77 2.29 -13.00
N GLU A 81 -2.14 2.32 -14.17
CA GLU A 81 -2.78 2.71 -15.43
C GLU A 81 -3.97 1.80 -15.78
N SER A 82 -3.97 0.56 -15.30
CA SER A 82 -5.05 -0.41 -15.48
C SER A 82 -6.18 -0.26 -14.45
N SER A 83 -6.23 0.85 -13.72
CA SER A 83 -7.22 1.12 -12.66
C SER A 83 -7.18 0.13 -11.49
N GLU A 84 -6.05 -0.51 -11.25
CA GLU A 84 -5.85 -1.34 -10.05
C GLU A 84 -5.37 -0.45 -8.90
N ILE A 85 -5.85 -0.75 -7.69
CA ILE A 85 -5.45 -0.02 -6.48
C ILE A 85 -4.59 -0.95 -5.63
N TYR A 86 -3.38 -0.51 -5.32
CA TYR A 86 -2.45 -1.22 -4.46
C TYR A 86 -2.23 -0.45 -3.17
N LEU A 87 -2.27 -1.14 -2.02
CA LEU A 87 -1.65 -0.64 -0.81
C LEU A 87 -0.14 -0.85 -0.92
N VAL A 88 0.62 0.21 -0.69
CA VAL A 88 2.07 0.19 -0.54
C VAL A 88 2.37 0.62 0.89
N ILE A 89 3.03 -0.23 1.67
CA ILE A 89 3.40 0.06 3.05
C ILE A 89 4.84 -0.36 3.31
N SER A 90 5.63 0.54 3.89
CA SER A 90 6.95 0.26 4.43
C SER A 90 6.85 0.16 5.95
N LEU A 91 7.43 -0.90 6.52
CA LEU A 91 7.70 -1.01 7.96
C LEU A 91 9.19 -1.24 8.13
N PHE A 92 9.88 -0.34 8.82
CA PHE A 92 11.34 -0.37 9.03
C PHE A 92 12.11 -0.66 7.72
N GLY A 93 11.81 0.08 6.65
CA GLY A 93 12.46 -0.07 5.35
C GLY A 93 12.09 -1.33 4.56
N THR A 94 11.17 -2.15 5.05
CA THR A 94 10.62 -3.29 4.31
C THR A 94 9.29 -2.88 3.69
N GLU A 95 9.30 -2.69 2.37
CA GLU A 95 8.10 -2.43 1.58
C GLU A 95 7.33 -3.72 1.31
N MET A 96 6.03 -3.66 1.53
CA MET A 96 5.06 -4.68 1.19
C MET A 96 3.95 -4.07 0.34
N VAL A 97 3.56 -4.77 -0.73
CA VAL A 97 2.53 -4.29 -1.66
C VAL A 97 1.47 -5.35 -1.90
N ILE A 98 0.20 -4.99 -1.75
CA ILE A 98 -0.96 -5.85 -1.99
C ILE A 98 -1.95 -5.15 -2.91
N ASN A 99 -2.54 -5.88 -3.85
CA ASN A 99 -3.65 -5.40 -4.67
C ASN A 99 -4.95 -5.45 -3.87
N LEU A 100 -5.72 -4.37 -3.82
CA LEU A 100 -6.97 -4.29 -3.06
C LEU A 100 -8.19 -4.74 -3.88
N GLY A 101 -8.08 -4.72 -5.21
CA GLY A 101 -9.19 -5.07 -6.12
C GLY A 101 -9.22 -6.55 -6.54
N GLY A 102 -8.14 -7.29 -6.36
CA GLY A 102 -8.09 -8.69 -6.76
C GLY A 102 -6.82 -9.42 -6.34
N ARG A 103 -6.78 -10.73 -6.61
CA ARG A 103 -5.69 -11.64 -6.22
C ARG A 103 -4.58 -11.72 -7.28
N GLU A 104 -4.23 -10.59 -7.87
CA GLU A 104 -3.19 -10.48 -8.91
C GLU A 104 -2.18 -9.40 -8.53
N ILE A 105 -0.89 -9.68 -8.75
CA ILE A 105 0.21 -8.78 -8.38
C ILE A 105 1.06 -8.36 -9.60
N ASP A 106 0.81 -8.94 -10.77
CA ASP A 106 1.60 -8.72 -11.99
C ASP A 106 1.52 -7.26 -12.46
N GLY A 107 0.40 -6.57 -12.21
CA GLY A 107 0.26 -5.15 -12.50
C GLY A 107 1.26 -4.28 -11.73
N TYR A 108 1.52 -4.60 -10.46
CA TYR A 108 2.56 -3.92 -9.67
C TYR A 108 3.97 -4.24 -10.20
N GLY A 109 4.23 -5.49 -10.60
CA GLY A 109 5.50 -5.86 -11.24
C GLY A 109 5.78 -5.04 -12.51
N ARG A 110 4.77 -4.87 -13.37
CA ARG A 110 4.85 -4.01 -14.57
C ARG A 110 5.08 -2.55 -14.20
N TRP A 111 4.35 -2.04 -13.20
CA TRP A 111 4.52 -0.67 -12.74
C TRP A 111 5.95 -0.41 -12.26
N LEU A 112 6.54 -1.34 -11.51
CA LEU A 112 7.93 -1.23 -11.05
C LEU A 112 8.92 -1.15 -12.21
N VAL A 113 8.78 -2.01 -13.23
CA VAL A 113 9.65 -2.01 -14.40
C VAL A 113 9.59 -0.66 -15.13
N THR A 114 8.39 -0.14 -15.35
CA THR A 114 8.18 1.16 -16.01
C THR A 114 8.74 2.33 -15.19
N ASN A 115 8.82 2.20 -13.87
CA ASN A 115 9.31 3.24 -12.95
C ASN A 115 10.74 2.96 -12.44
N ASN A 116 11.56 2.25 -13.22
CA ASN A 116 12.98 1.95 -12.91
C ASN A 116 13.19 1.29 -11.52
N GLY A 117 12.21 0.54 -11.04
CA GLY A 117 12.23 -0.12 -9.73
C GLY A 117 12.10 0.82 -8.53
N VAL A 118 11.83 2.11 -8.71
CA VAL A 118 11.65 3.06 -7.60
C VAL A 118 10.38 2.73 -6.82
N SER A 119 10.38 3.00 -5.50
CA SER A 119 9.20 2.84 -4.66
C SER A 119 8.09 3.84 -5.03
N PRO A 120 6.80 3.41 -5.04
CA PRO A 120 5.68 4.35 -5.06
C PRO A 120 5.69 5.35 -3.89
N LEU A 121 6.35 5.01 -2.78
CA LEU A 121 6.52 5.90 -1.62
C LEU A 121 7.51 7.04 -1.89
N TYR A 122 8.35 6.94 -2.94
CA TYR A 122 9.37 7.93 -3.29
C TYR A 122 9.29 8.36 -4.77
N SER A 123 8.11 8.28 -5.38
CA SER A 123 7.90 8.63 -6.79
C SER A 123 6.57 9.32 -7.03
N GLY A 124 6.44 9.99 -8.19
CA GLY A 124 5.24 10.72 -8.57
C GLY A 124 4.85 11.76 -7.52
N LYS A 125 3.63 11.64 -6.97
CA LYS A 125 3.11 12.53 -5.92
C LYS A 125 3.89 12.47 -4.60
N ASN A 126 4.77 11.46 -4.44
CA ASN A 126 5.59 11.27 -3.24
C ASN A 126 7.08 11.53 -3.49
N ALA A 127 7.46 12.14 -4.61
CA ALA A 127 8.86 12.37 -4.96
C ALA A 127 9.63 13.24 -3.93
N GLU A 128 8.93 14.05 -3.15
CA GLU A 128 9.51 14.87 -2.09
C GLU A 128 9.67 14.13 -0.75
N ARG A 129 9.19 12.88 -0.64
CA ARG A 129 9.43 12.08 0.56
C ARG A 129 10.88 11.63 0.58
N ILE A 130 11.53 11.86 1.72
CA ILE A 130 12.90 11.43 1.95
C ILE A 130 12.90 9.90 2.06
N ALA A 131 13.83 9.26 1.33
CA ALA A 131 14.09 7.83 1.43
C ALA A 131 15.14 7.53 2.48
#